data_AF-A0A1J5GYU7-F1
#
_entry.id   AF-A0A1J5GYU7-F1
#
_cell.length_a   1.000
_cell.length_b   1.000
_cell.length_c   1.000
_cell.angle_alpha   90.00
_cell.angle_beta   90.00
_cell.angle_gamma   90.00
#
_symmetry.space_group_name_H-M   'P 1'
#
loop_
_entity.id
_entity.type
_entity.pdbx_description
1 polymer ?
#
loop_
_entity_poly.entity_id
_entity_poly.type
_entity_poly.pdbx_seq_one_letter_code
_entity_poly.pdbx_strand_id
1 'polypeptide(L)'
;MAVDLTFANLNTALGSNAISASGSVLSIDCAQLMGEPSIALTDEKVAELLTNLMDVAADAETAFNANPANTTKLASYPQPVSGVPFIDSTDGNFYVSATYSFASRSPLNKAATTAVNA
;
A
#
# COMPACT_ATOMS: atom_id res chain seq x y z
N MET A 1 -15.15 19.32 -0.60
CA MET A 1 -14.71 18.04 -1.20
C MET A 1 -13.72 17.42 -0.24
N ALA A 2 -13.86 16.12 0.07
CA ALA A 2 -12.81 15.42 0.80
C ALA A 2 -11.53 15.49 -0.05
N VAL A 3 -10.42 15.92 0.56
CA VAL A 3 -9.11 15.86 -0.10
C VAL A 3 -8.69 14.41 -0.07
N ASP A 4 -8.60 13.79 -1.23
CA ASP A 4 -8.17 12.40 -1.38
C ASP A 4 -6.70 12.33 -1.77
N LEU A 5 -6.05 11.23 -1.42
CA LEU A 5 -4.70 10.94 -1.89
C LEU A 5 -4.76 10.58 -3.36
N THR A 6 -3.89 11.20 -4.15
CA THR A 6 -3.69 10.84 -5.55
C THR A 6 -2.54 9.84 -5.67
N PHE A 7 -2.51 9.05 -6.76
CA PHE A 7 -1.36 8.18 -7.06
C PHE A 7 -0.04 8.95 -7.18
N ALA A 8 -0.07 10.25 -7.50
CA ALA A 8 1.12 11.10 -7.51
C ALA A 8 1.67 11.35 -6.09
N ASN A 9 0.83 11.32 -5.06
CA ASN A 9 1.28 11.46 -3.67
C ASN A 9 2.10 10.25 -3.20
N LEU A 10 1.91 9.09 -3.82
CA LEU A 10 2.69 7.89 -3.52
C LEU A 10 4.15 8.04 -3.97
N ASN A 11 4.41 8.72 -5.11
CA ASN A 11 5.79 9.01 -5.53
C ASN A 11 6.53 9.89 -4.52
N THR A 12 5.84 10.86 -3.92
CA THR A 12 6.41 11.69 -2.86
C THR A 12 6.75 10.87 -1.62
N ALA A 13 5.88 9.95 -1.22
CA ALA A 13 6.13 9.06 -0.08
C ALA A 13 7.27 8.06 -0.38
N LEU A 14 7.33 7.52 -1.58
CA LEU A 14 8.37 6.62 -2.04
C LEU A 14 9.73 7.32 -2.26
N GLY A 15 9.72 8.65 -2.49
CA GLY A 15 10.92 9.39 -2.89
C GLY A 15 11.41 9.06 -4.30
N SER A 16 10.56 8.47 -5.13
CA SER A 16 10.89 8.03 -6.50
C SER A 16 9.67 8.21 -7.42
N ASN A 17 9.89 8.23 -8.74
CA ASN A 17 8.83 8.37 -9.74
C ASN A 17 8.33 7.01 -10.26
N ALA A 18 8.14 6.03 -9.36
CA ALA A 18 7.75 4.68 -9.75
C ALA A 18 6.31 4.59 -10.28
N ILE A 19 5.43 5.52 -9.92
CA ILE A 19 4.00 5.45 -10.23
C ILE A 19 3.64 6.57 -11.21
N SER A 20 3.01 6.23 -12.32
CA SER A 20 2.51 7.22 -13.28
C SER A 20 1.07 6.90 -13.68
N ALA A 21 0.25 7.94 -13.84
CA ALA A 21 -1.12 7.82 -14.31
C ALA A 21 -1.29 8.66 -15.57
N SER A 22 -1.86 8.06 -16.61
CA SER A 22 -2.22 8.72 -17.87
C SER A 22 -3.61 8.31 -18.29
N GLY A 23 -4.55 9.26 -18.27
CA GLY A 23 -5.97 8.96 -18.45
C GLY A 23 -6.46 7.97 -17.40
N SER A 24 -6.95 6.81 -17.85
CA SER A 24 -7.42 5.71 -17.00
C SER A 24 -6.36 4.62 -16.75
N VAL A 25 -5.12 4.83 -17.20
CA VAL A 25 -4.04 3.84 -17.09
C VAL A 25 -3.09 4.23 -15.97
N LEU A 26 -2.91 3.31 -15.01
CA LEU A 26 -1.87 3.36 -14.00
C LEU A 26 -0.71 2.46 -14.43
N SER A 27 0.51 3.00 -14.44
CA SER A 27 1.75 2.26 -14.68
C SER A 27 2.62 2.32 -13.44
N ILE A 28 3.15 1.17 -13.02
CA ILE A 28 4.02 1.02 -11.86
C ILE A 28 5.35 0.42 -12.31
N ASP A 29 6.42 1.17 -12.13
CA ASP A 29 7.78 0.69 -12.28
C ASP A 29 8.13 -0.18 -11.05
N CYS A 30 8.03 -1.49 -11.25
CA CYS A 30 8.29 -2.50 -10.24
C CYS A 30 9.75 -2.44 -9.74
N ALA A 31 10.72 -2.16 -10.63
CA ALA A 31 12.13 -2.07 -10.27
C ALA A 31 12.36 -0.91 -9.29
N GLN A 32 11.75 0.24 -9.57
CA GLN A 32 11.83 1.40 -8.67
C GLN A 32 11.04 1.22 -7.37
N LEU A 33 9.87 0.57 -7.41
CA LEU A 33 9.05 0.35 -6.23
C LEU A 33 9.69 -0.64 -5.24
N MET A 34 10.37 -1.67 -5.75
CA MET A 34 11.04 -2.69 -4.92
C MET A 34 12.53 -2.38 -4.68
N GLY A 35 13.07 -1.32 -5.29
CA GLY A 35 14.47 -0.93 -5.13
C GLY A 35 15.46 -1.90 -5.78
N GLU A 36 15.02 -2.63 -6.81
CA GLU A 36 15.82 -3.63 -7.50
C GLU A 36 16.21 -3.17 -8.91
N PRO A 37 17.46 -3.40 -9.36
CA PRO A 37 17.92 -2.97 -10.69
C PRO A 37 17.26 -3.76 -11.83
N SER A 38 16.73 -4.95 -11.55
CA SER A 38 16.00 -5.80 -12.49
C SER A 38 15.15 -6.80 -11.71
N ILE A 39 13.90 -6.99 -12.14
CA ILE A 39 12.93 -7.86 -11.47
C ILE A 39 12.48 -8.97 -12.41
N ALA A 40 12.60 -10.21 -11.94
CA ALA A 40 11.89 -11.33 -12.53
C ALA A 40 10.47 -11.34 -11.97
N LEU A 41 9.44 -11.28 -12.83
CA LEU A 41 8.03 -11.25 -12.42
C LEU A 41 7.54 -12.63 -11.95
N THR A 42 8.08 -13.11 -10.82
CA THR A 42 7.65 -14.33 -10.15
C THR A 42 6.48 -14.04 -9.19
N ASP A 43 5.88 -15.10 -8.65
CA ASP A 43 4.83 -15.04 -7.64
C ASP A 43 5.28 -14.31 -6.36
N GLU A 44 6.51 -14.56 -5.90
CA GLU A 44 7.11 -13.85 -4.76
C GLU A 44 7.12 -12.32 -4.97
N LYS A 45 7.44 -11.87 -6.19
CA LYS A 45 7.48 -10.44 -6.55
C LYS A 45 6.10 -9.79 -6.65
N VAL A 46 5.03 -10.57 -6.86
CA VAL A 46 3.66 -10.05 -6.76
C VAL A 46 3.30 -9.73 -5.31
N ALA A 47 3.71 -10.57 -4.36
CA ALA A 47 3.49 -10.30 -2.94
C ALA A 47 4.28 -9.08 -2.47
N GLU A 48 5.53 -8.95 -2.90
CA GLU A 48 6.37 -7.79 -2.60
C GLU A 48 5.82 -6.48 -3.21
N LEU A 49 5.36 -6.51 -4.46
CA LEU A 49 4.68 -5.37 -5.12
C LEU A 49 3.51 -4.86 -4.28
N LEU A 50 2.62 -5.77 -3.84
CA LEU A 50 1.44 -5.40 -3.05
C LEU A 50 1.83 -4.87 -1.67
N THR A 51 2.82 -5.48 -1.03
CA THR A 51 3.31 -5.07 0.29
C THR A 51 3.91 -3.66 0.23
N ASN A 52 4.85 -3.42 -0.68
CA ASN A 52 5.48 -2.11 -0.83
C ASN A 52 4.46 -1.03 -1.22
N LEU A 53 3.46 -1.36 -2.05
CA LEU A 53 2.42 -0.40 -2.41
C LEU A 53 1.55 -0.02 -1.19
N MET A 54 1.25 -0.98 -0.31
CA MET A 54 0.51 -0.71 0.93
C MET A 54 1.32 0.14 1.91
N ASP A 55 2.61 -0.13 2.05
CA ASP A 55 3.50 0.64 2.93
C ASP A 55 3.63 2.09 2.47
N VAL A 56 3.89 2.31 1.17
CA VAL A 56 3.97 3.65 0.58
C VAL A 56 2.63 4.41 0.72
N ALA A 57 1.50 3.72 0.62
CA ALA A 57 0.19 4.33 0.82
C ALA A 57 -0.05 4.73 2.29
N ALA A 58 0.37 3.90 3.25
CA ALA A 58 0.32 4.22 4.68
C ALA A 58 1.24 5.40 5.04
N ASP A 59 2.40 5.51 4.42
CA ASP A 59 3.32 6.64 4.59
C ASP A 59 2.75 7.92 4.00
N ALA A 60 2.15 7.84 2.80
CA ALA A 60 1.45 8.97 2.19
C ALA A 60 0.28 9.46 3.06
N GLU A 61 -0.49 8.55 3.65
CA GLU A 61 -1.53 8.86 4.64
C GLU A 61 -0.94 9.55 5.88
N THR A 62 0.15 9.01 6.42
CA THR A 62 0.81 9.58 7.60
C THR A 62 1.32 11.01 7.32
N ALA A 63 1.97 11.23 6.18
CA ALA A 63 2.44 12.54 5.76
C ALA A 63 1.28 13.53 5.55
N PHE A 64 0.18 13.08 4.93
CA PHE A 64 -1.03 13.87 4.78
C PHE A 64 -1.61 14.25 6.15
N ASN A 65 -1.71 13.28 7.06
CA ASN A 65 -2.28 13.47 8.38
C ASN A 65 -1.39 14.32 9.30
N ALA A 66 -0.06 14.33 9.10
CA ALA A 66 0.85 15.18 9.85
C ALA A 66 0.73 16.67 9.49
N ASN A 67 0.21 17.01 8.31
CA ASN A 67 0.05 18.40 7.91
C ASN A 67 -1.07 19.09 8.74
N PRO A 68 -0.75 20.16 9.49
CA PRO A 68 -1.74 20.87 10.32
C PRO A 68 -2.79 21.62 9.50
N ALA A 69 -2.54 21.90 8.22
CA ALA A 69 -3.52 22.50 7.31
C ALA A 69 -4.64 21.53 6.92
N ASN A 70 -4.41 20.21 7.07
CA ASN A 70 -5.41 19.19 6.78
C ASN A 70 -6.32 19.01 7.99
N THR A 71 -7.50 19.62 7.92
CA THR A 71 -8.52 19.64 9.00
C THR A 71 -9.26 18.32 9.16
N THR A 72 -9.26 17.47 8.13
CA THR A 72 -9.79 16.10 8.16
C THR A 72 -8.64 15.12 7.94
N LYS A 73 -8.55 14.11 8.80
CA LYS A 73 -7.53 13.05 8.69
C LYS A 73 -8.10 11.87 7.89
N LEU A 74 -7.26 11.25 7.09
CA LEU A 74 -7.55 9.99 6.41
C LEU A 74 -7.34 8.81 7.39
N ALA A 75 -8.03 7.69 7.14
CA ALA A 75 -7.97 6.47 7.95
C ALA A 75 -8.14 5.23 7.06
N SER A 76 -7.70 5.31 5.81
CA SER A 76 -8.02 4.32 4.76
C SER A 76 -7.04 3.15 4.74
N TYR A 77 -5.83 3.34 5.25
CA TYR A 77 -4.81 2.31 5.36
C TYR A 77 -4.53 2.02 6.85
N PRO A 78 -5.15 0.98 7.44
CA PRO A 78 -4.86 0.63 8.82
C PRO A 78 -3.38 0.24 8.95
N GLN A 79 -2.67 0.89 9.88
CA GLN A 79 -1.30 0.50 10.22
C GLN A 79 -1.28 -0.95 10.71
N PRO A 80 -0.33 -1.79 10.26
CA PRO A 80 -0.17 -3.12 10.80
C PRO A 80 0.11 -3.02 12.30
N VAL A 81 -0.60 -3.83 13.10
CA VAL A 81 -0.22 -3.99 14.51
C VAL A 81 0.98 -4.92 14.54
N SER A 82 2.15 -4.34 14.82
CA SER A 82 3.36 -5.10 15.10
C SER A 82 3.18 -5.91 16.38
N GLY A 83 3.33 -7.23 16.27
CA GLY A 83 3.44 -8.14 17.40
C GLY A 83 4.73 -7.92 18.18
N VAL A 84 4.92 -8.68 19.27
CA VAL A 84 6.17 -8.63 20.04
C VAL A 84 7.31 -9.20 19.20
N PRO A 85 8.45 -8.48 19.06
CA PRO A 85 9.61 -9.00 18.34
C PRO A 85 10.14 -10.31 18.94
N PHE A 86 10.62 -11.19 18.08
CA PHE A 86 11.19 -12.48 18.48
C PHE A 86 12.41 -12.84 17.62
N ILE A 87 13.24 -13.75 18.12
CA ILE A 87 14.34 -14.34 17.35
C ILE A 87 13.84 -15.65 16.74
N ASP A 88 13.89 -15.76 15.41
CA ASP A 88 13.49 -16.99 14.72
C ASP A 88 14.55 -18.07 14.96
N SER A 89 14.10 -19.25 15.41
CA SER A 89 14.98 -20.37 15.75
C SER A 89 15.63 -21.04 14.55
N THR A 90 15.15 -20.74 13.34
CA THR A 90 15.58 -21.36 12.08
C THR A 90 16.84 -20.70 11.54
N ASP A 91 16.96 -19.38 11.71
CA ASP A 91 18.06 -18.59 11.17
C ASP A 91 18.72 -17.62 12.17
N GLY A 92 18.17 -17.49 13.38
CA GLY A 92 18.71 -16.64 14.43
C GLY A 92 18.48 -15.14 14.22
N ASN A 93 17.66 -14.74 13.24
CA ASN A 93 17.42 -13.34 12.94
C ASN A 93 16.25 -12.77 13.76
N PHE A 94 16.22 -11.43 13.87
CA PHE A 94 15.22 -10.69 14.63
C PHE A 94 14.04 -10.32 13.74
N TYR A 95 12.83 -10.78 14.09
CA TYR A 95 11.62 -10.57 13.31
C TYR A 95 10.50 -9.92 14.14
N VAL A 96 9.50 -9.41 13.43
CA VAL A 96 8.22 -8.99 13.99
C VAL A 96 7.08 -9.63 13.19
N SER A 97 6.01 -10.05 13.86
CA SER A 97 4.80 -10.50 13.18
C SER A 97 3.90 -9.28 12.92
N ALA A 98 3.48 -9.08 11.67
CA ALA A 98 2.50 -8.06 11.32
C ALA A 98 1.16 -8.73 11.03
N THR A 99 0.09 -8.33 11.74
CA THR A 99 -1.26 -8.85 11.49
C THR A 99 -2.10 -7.81 10.76
N TYR A 100 -2.54 -8.13 9.54
CA TYR A 100 -3.53 -7.35 8.80
C TYR A 100 -4.91 -7.97 9.03
N SER A 101 -5.85 -7.20 9.59
CA SER A 101 -7.25 -7.63 9.71
C SER A 101 -8.11 -6.77 8.78
N PHE A 102 -8.63 -7.35 7.71
CA PHE A 102 -9.70 -6.73 6.91
C PHE A 102 -10.93 -7.63 6.90
N ALA A 103 -12.10 -7.05 7.16
CA ALA A 103 -13.37 -7.73 7.00
C ALA A 103 -13.91 -7.44 5.60
N SER A 104 -13.65 -8.33 4.64
CA SER A 104 -14.26 -8.25 3.30
C SER A 104 -15.62 -8.94 3.30
N ARG A 105 -16.67 -8.22 2.91
CA ARG A 105 -17.99 -8.79 2.63
C ARG A 105 -18.25 -8.71 1.13
N SER A 106 -18.12 -9.84 0.44
CA SER A 106 -18.53 -9.95 -0.96
C SER A 106 -19.93 -10.58 -1.06
N PRO A 107 -20.87 -9.95 -1.77
CA PRO A 107 -22.15 -10.61 -2.06
C PRO A 107 -21.92 -11.83 -2.97
N LEU A 108 -22.39 -13.01 -2.56
CA LEU A 108 -22.34 -14.25 -3.36
C LEU A 108 -23.21 -14.16 -4.63
N ASN A 109 -24.13 -13.18 -4.68
CA ASN A 109 -24.96 -12.93 -5.84
C ASN A 109 -24.29 -11.93 -6.77
N LYS A 110 -23.69 -12.44 -7.85
CA LYS A 110 -23.03 -11.66 -8.91
C LYS A 110 -23.95 -10.63 -9.58
N ALA A 111 -25.27 -10.80 -9.48
CA ALA A 111 -26.25 -9.84 -10.01
C ALA A 111 -26.46 -8.61 -9.11
N ALA A 112 -25.99 -8.64 -7.86
CA ALA A 112 -26.09 -7.51 -6.92
C ALA A 112 -24.83 -6.63 -6.89
N THR A 113 -23.77 -7.00 -7.62
CA THR A 113 -22.52 -6.25 -7.70
C THR A 113 -22.67 -5.12 -8.71
N THR A 114 -23.23 -3.98 -8.28
CA THR A 114 -23.12 -2.75 -9.06
C THR A 114 -21.71 -2.22 -8.99
N ALA A 115 -21.12 -1.92 -10.15
CA ALA A 115 -19.85 -1.18 -10.20
C ALA A 115 -19.96 0.08 -9.33
N VAL A 116 -18.96 0.32 -8.49
CA VAL A 116 -18.83 1.58 -7.77
C VAL A 116 -18.42 2.60 -8.80
N ASN A 117 -19.34 3.50 -9.16
CA ASN A 117 -19.00 4.62 -10.05
C ASN A 117 -18.15 5.63 -9.26
N ALA A 118 -17.08 6.09 -9.91
CA ALA A 118 -16.16 7.11 -9.39
C ALA A 118 -16.87 8.45 -9.08
#